data_AF-A0A9E4HQ29-F1
#
_entry.id   AF-A0A9E4HQ29-F1
#
_cell.length_a   1.000
_cell.length_b   1.000
_cell.length_c   1.000
_cell.angle_alpha   90.00
_cell.angle_beta   90.00
_cell.angle_gamma   90.00
#
_symmetry.space_group_name_H-M   'P 1'
#
loop_
_entity.id
_entity.type
_entity.pdbx_description
1 polymer ?
#
loop_
_entity_poly.entity_id
_entity_poly.type
_entity_poly.pdbx_seq_one_letter_code
_entity_poly.pdbx_strand_id
1 'polypeptide(L)'
;MISSARTAPGRRAAASIRVLVAGLLLGAAACGPPEPDEGDYLTRLVEDRAYKDDFFKNSAESPVPLDRRSWMVPLHYYEPDLSYRVPANLAIGEEQPVFDIPTSTGLMRPMRHVGHLEFVLHGETYRLAALLSEGEGLFVPFRDETSRDETYPAGRYLDLPFSPTGVYDLDFNRAYHPTCYFDEEFDCPFPPPQNRLPTPVRAGERLPPPEERRMPLTGLDRLGDTVGAPARSGDAGTPAEEAARPEETPLPEAEASLEL
;
A
#
# COMPACT_ATOMS: atom_id res chain seq x y z
N MET A 1 -64.70 -11.23 -65.71
CA MET A 1 -63.39 -10.82 -66.24
C MET A 1 -63.55 -9.46 -66.89
N ILE A 2 -62.74 -8.46 -66.46
CA ILE A 2 -62.21 -7.30 -67.22
C ILE A 2 -63.30 -6.28 -67.70
N SER A 3 -63.22 -4.94 -67.63
CA SER A 3 -62.17 -3.91 -67.60
C SER A 3 -62.83 -2.61 -67.07
N SER A 4 -62.25 -1.83 -66.15
CA SER A 4 -61.32 -0.70 -66.38
C SER A 4 -61.88 0.42 -67.29
N ALA A 5 -62.27 1.61 -66.80
CA ALA A 5 -61.43 2.77 -66.37
C ALA A 5 -60.60 3.35 -67.55
N ARG A 6 -60.38 4.64 -67.76
CA ARG A 6 -60.50 5.89 -66.97
C ARG A 6 -60.20 7.06 -67.94
N THR A 7 -60.74 8.24 -67.66
CA THR A 7 -60.24 9.53 -68.19
C THR A 7 -59.66 10.32 -67.02
N ALA A 8 -58.49 10.94 -67.18
CA ALA A 8 -57.86 11.80 -66.18
C ALA A 8 -57.92 13.28 -66.64
N PRO A 9 -57.97 14.23 -65.69
CA PRO A 9 -57.03 15.36 -65.81
C PRO A 9 -56.49 15.88 -64.47
N GLY A 10 -55.31 16.52 -64.57
CA GLY A 10 -54.91 17.73 -63.83
C GLY A 10 -54.61 17.61 -62.34
N ARG A 11 -53.33 17.59 -61.96
CA ARG A 11 -52.88 17.89 -60.59
C ARG A 11 -52.12 19.22 -60.55
N ARG A 12 -52.67 20.14 -59.75
CA ARG A 12 -52.07 21.42 -59.34
C ARG A 12 -50.97 21.18 -58.30
N ALA A 13 -49.92 22.00 -58.36
CA ALA A 13 -48.82 22.04 -57.41
C ALA A 13 -49.29 22.46 -56.01
N ALA A 14 -48.79 21.80 -54.97
CA ALA A 14 -48.93 22.21 -53.57
C ALA A 14 -47.54 22.44 -52.97
N ALA A 15 -47.30 23.67 -52.51
CA ALA A 15 -46.06 24.11 -51.88
C ALA A 15 -45.87 23.46 -50.50
N SER A 16 -44.65 22.99 -50.23
CA SER A 16 -44.27 22.32 -48.99
C SER A 16 -43.76 23.34 -47.96
N ILE A 17 -44.45 23.50 -46.84
CA ILE A 17 -43.99 24.29 -45.69
C ILE A 17 -42.96 23.45 -44.93
N ARG A 18 -41.69 23.87 -44.91
CA ARG A 18 -40.64 23.28 -44.07
C ARG A 18 -40.66 23.98 -42.70
N VAL A 19 -41.06 23.27 -41.66
CA VAL A 19 -40.92 23.72 -40.27
C VAL A 19 -39.49 23.41 -39.82
N LEU A 20 -38.69 24.46 -39.57
CA LEU A 20 -37.35 24.37 -38.98
C LEU A 20 -37.50 24.37 -37.45
N VAL A 21 -37.28 23.21 -36.83
CA VAL A 21 -37.14 23.12 -35.37
C VAL A 21 -35.67 23.39 -35.04
N ALA A 22 -35.38 24.60 -34.57
CA ALA A 22 -34.07 24.95 -34.04
C ALA A 22 -33.93 24.33 -32.64
N GLY A 23 -33.18 23.23 -32.53
CA GLY A 23 -32.80 22.63 -31.25
C GLY A 23 -31.80 23.53 -30.53
N LEU A 24 -32.23 24.14 -29.43
CA LEU A 24 -31.36 24.89 -28.52
C LEU A 24 -30.60 23.89 -27.65
N LEU A 25 -29.39 23.52 -28.05
CA LEU A 25 -28.46 22.78 -27.21
C LEU A 25 -27.88 23.74 -26.16
N LEU A 26 -28.48 23.80 -24.98
CA LEU A 26 -27.82 24.38 -23.81
C LEU A 26 -26.63 23.50 -23.44
N GLY A 27 -25.42 23.96 -23.73
CA GLY A 27 -24.19 23.38 -23.21
C GLY A 27 -24.15 23.57 -21.70
N ALA A 28 -24.36 22.48 -20.96
CA ALA A 28 -24.00 22.43 -19.55
C ALA A 28 -22.48 22.46 -19.46
N ALA A 29 -21.90 23.61 -19.14
CA ALA A 29 -20.54 23.69 -18.66
C ALA A 29 -20.49 22.97 -17.31
N ALA A 30 -20.10 21.69 -17.34
CA ALA A 30 -19.73 20.97 -16.14
C ALA A 30 -18.49 21.67 -15.56
N CYS A 31 -18.67 22.44 -14.48
CA CYS A 31 -17.55 22.79 -13.61
C CYS A 31 -17.09 21.51 -12.90
N GLY A 32 -16.25 20.73 -13.57
CA GLY A 32 -15.37 19.78 -12.91
C GLY A 32 -14.25 20.54 -12.18
N PRO A 33 -13.67 19.98 -11.11
CA PRO A 33 -12.39 20.47 -10.59
C PRO A 33 -11.37 20.52 -11.74
N PRO A 34 -10.46 21.51 -11.77
CA PRO A 34 -9.43 21.56 -12.79
C PRO A 34 -8.63 20.25 -12.77
N GLU A 35 -8.33 19.69 -13.95
CA GLU A 35 -7.41 18.57 -14.03
C GLU A 35 -6.09 18.99 -13.38
N PRO A 36 -5.47 18.13 -12.54
CA PRO A 36 -4.22 18.47 -11.88
C PRO A 36 -3.19 18.87 -12.95
N ASP A 37 -2.72 20.12 -12.88
CA ASP A 37 -1.75 20.65 -13.82
C ASP A 37 -0.50 19.77 -13.83
N GLU A 38 -0.33 19.02 -14.93
CA GLU A 38 0.82 18.15 -15.13
C GLU A 38 2.11 18.94 -15.28
N GLY A 39 2.03 20.22 -15.71
CA GLY A 39 3.19 21.06 -16.02
C GLY A 39 4.14 21.27 -14.84
N ASP A 40 3.59 21.32 -13.62
CA ASP A 40 4.35 21.58 -12.40
C ASP A 40 4.54 20.34 -11.50
N TYR A 41 4.19 19.14 -11.99
CA TYR A 41 4.30 17.92 -11.16
C TYR A 41 5.71 17.70 -10.61
N LEU A 42 6.74 17.79 -11.47
CA LEU A 42 8.13 17.55 -11.07
C LEU A 42 8.59 18.59 -10.05
N THR A 43 8.22 19.85 -10.25
CA THR A 43 8.49 20.94 -9.31
C THR A 43 7.89 20.62 -7.94
N ARG A 44 6.59 20.28 -7.89
CA ARG A 44 5.90 19.93 -6.64
C ARG A 44 6.52 18.71 -5.97
N LEU A 45 6.86 17.66 -6.72
CA LEU A 45 7.53 16.48 -6.17
C LEU A 45 8.88 16.83 -5.51
N VAL A 46 9.68 17.68 -6.16
CA VAL A 46 10.98 18.10 -5.62
C VAL A 46 10.80 19.01 -4.39
N GLU A 47 9.83 19.91 -4.41
CA GLU A 47 9.47 20.75 -3.26
C GLU A 47 8.99 19.91 -2.07
N ASP A 48 8.14 18.91 -2.30
CA ASP A 48 7.65 17.99 -1.28
C ASP A 48 8.81 17.21 -0.64
N ARG A 49 9.77 16.73 -1.45
CA ARG A 49 10.98 16.04 -0.97
C ARG A 49 11.85 16.96 -0.12
N ALA A 50 12.09 18.19 -0.59
CA ALA A 50 12.88 19.19 0.15
C ALA A 50 12.21 19.58 1.48
N TYR A 51 10.88 19.75 1.48
CA TYR A 51 10.11 20.00 2.70
C TYR A 51 10.22 18.83 3.69
N LYS A 52 10.09 17.58 3.21
CA LYS A 52 10.23 16.38 4.04
C LYS A 52 11.62 16.28 4.65
N ASP A 53 12.68 16.53 3.86
CA ASP A 53 14.06 16.53 4.34
C ASP A 53 14.29 17.59 5.42
N ASP A 54 13.78 18.82 5.22
CA ASP A 54 13.88 19.89 6.20
C ASP A 54 13.13 19.52 7.50
N PHE A 55 11.91 19.00 7.37
CA PHE A 55 11.12 18.53 8.51
C PHE A 55 11.84 17.43 9.28
N PHE A 56 12.40 16.43 8.60
CA PHE A 56 13.12 15.32 9.24
C PHE A 56 14.41 15.79 9.93
N LYS A 57 15.05 16.82 9.38
CA LYS A 57 16.26 17.40 9.96
C LYS A 57 15.99 18.28 11.19
N ASN A 58 14.97 19.12 11.11
CA ASN A 58 14.83 20.27 12.00
C ASN A 58 13.65 20.17 12.97
N SER A 59 12.60 19.40 12.66
CA SER A 59 11.40 19.31 13.50
C SER A 59 11.64 18.54 14.80
N ALA A 60 10.92 18.93 15.86
CA ALA A 60 10.80 18.14 17.09
C ALA A 60 9.95 16.87 16.88
N GLU A 61 9.06 16.87 15.88
CA GLU A 61 8.16 15.77 15.52
C GLU A 61 8.77 14.84 14.45
N SER A 62 10.04 15.05 14.10
CA SER A 62 10.73 14.18 13.15
C SER A 62 10.79 12.73 13.66
N PRO A 63 10.52 11.72 12.80
CA PRO A 63 10.69 10.32 13.15
C PRO A 63 12.15 9.89 13.21
N VAL A 64 13.10 10.79 12.91
CA VAL A 64 14.54 10.49 12.92
C VAL A 64 15.15 10.89 14.27
N PRO A 65 15.70 9.93 15.04
CA PRO A 65 16.39 10.21 16.29
C PRO A 65 17.51 11.22 16.11
N LEU A 66 17.70 12.11 17.10
CA LEU A 66 18.63 13.25 17.00
C LEU A 66 20.07 12.84 16.66
N ASP A 67 20.53 11.72 17.20
CA ASP A 67 21.86 11.14 16.94
C ASP A 67 22.00 10.54 15.53
N ARG A 68 20.89 10.28 14.84
CA ARG A 68 20.84 9.71 13.48
C ARG A 68 20.65 10.74 12.37
N ARG A 69 20.09 11.92 12.68
CA ARG A 69 19.78 12.96 11.67
C ARG A 69 20.98 13.37 10.81
N SER A 70 22.18 13.39 11.38
CA SER A 70 23.40 13.82 10.68
C SER A 70 23.83 12.92 9.52
N TRP A 71 23.33 11.68 9.45
CA TRP A 71 23.71 10.71 8.42
C TRP A 71 22.50 10.02 7.76
N MET A 72 21.29 10.18 8.30
CA MET A 72 20.05 9.74 7.64
C MET A 72 19.37 10.82 6.81
N VAL A 73 19.70 12.10 7.04
CA VAL A 73 19.04 13.24 6.40
C VAL A 73 20.10 14.14 5.73
N PRO A 74 19.92 14.57 4.46
CA PRO A 74 18.74 14.37 3.60
C PRO A 74 18.51 12.91 3.23
N LEU A 75 17.25 12.58 2.90
CA LEU A 75 16.88 11.26 2.43
C LEU A 75 17.43 11.02 1.03
N HIS A 76 17.56 9.74 0.66
CA HIS A 76 17.96 9.35 -0.70
C HIS A 76 16.74 8.97 -1.51
N TYR A 77 16.66 9.51 -2.73
CA TYR A 77 15.57 9.26 -3.67
C TYR A 77 16.12 8.74 -5.00
N TYR A 78 15.32 7.98 -5.73
CA TYR A 78 15.52 7.83 -7.16
C TYR A 78 15.22 9.16 -7.89
N GLU A 79 15.84 9.33 -9.06
CA GLU A 79 15.45 10.40 -9.98
C GLU A 79 13.96 10.25 -10.34
N PRO A 80 13.19 11.34 -10.39
CA PRO A 80 11.80 11.28 -10.80
C PRO A 80 11.63 10.65 -12.18
N ASP A 81 10.74 9.67 -12.28
CA ASP A 81 10.41 9.00 -13.53
C ASP A 81 8.89 8.85 -13.66
N LEU A 82 8.33 9.54 -14.66
CA LEU A 82 6.89 9.59 -14.89
C LEU A 82 6.30 8.26 -15.34
N SER A 83 7.12 7.31 -15.82
CA SER A 83 6.64 5.98 -16.18
C SER A 83 6.22 5.13 -14.96
N TYR A 84 6.62 5.56 -13.76
CA TYR A 84 6.21 5.00 -12.48
C TYR A 84 5.02 5.74 -11.83
N ARG A 85 4.40 6.67 -12.56
CA ARG A 85 3.14 7.32 -12.17
C ARG A 85 2.05 6.82 -13.10
N VAL A 86 1.20 5.93 -12.60
CA VAL A 86 0.26 5.17 -13.43
C VAL A 86 -1.17 5.28 -12.90
N PRO A 87 -2.19 5.37 -13.77
CA PRO A 87 -3.56 5.28 -13.32
C PRO A 87 -3.84 3.87 -12.80
N ALA A 88 -4.49 3.78 -11.65
CA ALA A 88 -4.90 2.53 -11.03
C ALA A 88 -6.41 2.55 -10.75
N ASN A 89 -7.11 1.50 -11.17
CA ASN A 89 -8.53 1.34 -10.88
C ASN A 89 -8.72 0.54 -9.58
N LEU A 90 -9.49 1.06 -8.63
CA LEU A 90 -9.85 0.32 -7.43
C LEU A 90 -11.00 -0.65 -7.72
N ALA A 91 -10.68 -1.94 -7.85
CA ALA A 91 -11.64 -3.03 -7.82
C ALA A 91 -12.04 -3.30 -6.36
N ILE A 92 -13.15 -2.70 -5.91
CA ILE A 92 -13.69 -2.86 -4.56
C ILE A 92 -14.11 -4.31 -4.34
N GLY A 93 -13.66 -4.91 -3.23
CA GLY A 93 -14.05 -6.24 -2.81
C GLY A 93 -15.46 -6.27 -2.20
N GLU A 94 -16.19 -7.37 -2.38
CA GLU A 94 -17.56 -7.51 -1.88
C GLU A 94 -17.62 -7.58 -0.35
N GLU A 95 -16.71 -8.32 0.28
CA GLU A 95 -16.75 -8.61 1.73
C GLU A 95 -15.94 -7.64 2.58
N GLN A 96 -14.93 -6.99 2.00
CA GLN A 96 -13.98 -6.08 2.65
C GLN A 96 -13.54 -6.51 4.08
N PRO A 97 -12.93 -7.70 4.21
CA PRO A 97 -12.62 -8.28 5.51
C PRO A 97 -11.61 -7.43 6.28
N VAL A 98 -11.72 -7.46 7.61
CA VAL A 98 -10.68 -6.97 8.52
C VAL A 98 -9.77 -8.15 8.86
N PHE A 99 -8.47 -7.97 8.71
CA PHE A 99 -7.48 -8.98 9.03
C PHE A 99 -6.29 -8.36 9.76
N ASP A 100 -5.63 -9.18 10.56
CA ASP A 100 -4.49 -8.75 11.35
C ASP A 100 -3.21 -8.78 10.51
N ILE A 101 -2.51 -7.64 10.46
CA ILE A 101 -1.23 -7.48 9.80
C ILE A 101 -0.12 -7.44 10.85
N PRO A 102 0.92 -8.30 10.73
CA PRO A 102 2.05 -8.24 11.64
C PRO A 102 2.84 -6.95 11.46
N THR A 103 3.44 -6.48 12.55
CA THR A 103 4.16 -5.22 12.57
C THR A 103 5.62 -5.37 12.99
N SER A 104 6.43 -4.33 12.77
CA SER A 104 7.87 -4.28 13.11
C SER A 104 8.17 -4.55 14.58
N THR A 105 7.24 -4.25 15.50
CA THR A 105 7.42 -4.49 16.94
C THR A 105 6.96 -5.89 17.38
N GLY A 106 6.49 -6.73 16.44
CA GLY A 106 5.94 -8.06 16.71
C GLY A 106 4.48 -8.07 17.14
N LEU A 107 3.80 -6.92 17.06
CA LEU A 107 2.36 -6.80 17.30
C LEU A 107 1.56 -7.17 16.06
N MET A 108 0.24 -7.18 16.22
CA MET A 108 -0.73 -7.38 15.14
C MET A 108 -1.62 -6.14 15.06
N ARG A 109 -1.79 -5.60 13.84
CA ARG A 109 -2.63 -4.44 13.57
C ARG A 109 -3.80 -4.82 12.67
N PRO A 110 -5.06 -4.66 13.12
CA PRO A 110 -6.20 -4.94 12.28
C PRO A 110 -6.28 -3.89 11.17
N MET A 111 -6.45 -4.35 9.93
CA MET A 111 -6.66 -3.51 8.76
C MET A 111 -7.78 -4.04 7.90
N ARG A 112 -8.58 -3.13 7.33
CA ARG A 112 -9.62 -3.51 6.38
C ARG A 112 -9.03 -3.62 4.98
N HIS A 113 -9.25 -4.74 4.32
CA HIS A 113 -8.99 -4.89 2.89
C HIS A 113 -10.14 -4.28 2.08
N VAL A 114 -9.94 -3.18 1.37
CA VAL A 114 -11.01 -2.56 0.58
C VAL A 114 -11.20 -3.24 -0.77
N GLY A 115 -10.10 -3.71 -1.36
CA GLY A 115 -10.08 -4.24 -2.71
C GLY A 115 -8.66 -4.15 -3.28
N HIS A 116 -8.55 -4.20 -4.60
CA HIS A 116 -7.26 -4.13 -5.28
C HIS A 116 -7.18 -2.92 -6.21
N LEU A 117 -6.06 -2.22 -6.16
CA LEU A 117 -5.65 -1.28 -7.18
C LEU A 117 -5.07 -2.09 -8.34
N GLU A 118 -5.75 -2.07 -9.48
CA GLU A 118 -5.34 -2.71 -10.73
C GLU A 118 -4.71 -1.67 -11.65
N PHE A 119 -3.49 -1.92 -12.12
CA PHE A 119 -2.72 -0.96 -12.93
C PHE A 119 -1.79 -1.66 -13.90
N VAL A 120 -1.30 -0.92 -14.88
CA VAL A 120 -0.30 -1.38 -15.84
C VAL A 120 1.00 -0.63 -15.57
N LEU A 121 2.09 -1.36 -15.35
CA LEU A 121 3.42 -0.80 -15.17
C LEU A 121 4.37 -1.44 -16.20
N HIS A 122 5.00 -0.60 -17.03
CA HIS A 122 5.88 -1.03 -18.13
C HIS A 122 5.27 -2.11 -19.06
N GLY A 123 3.95 -2.02 -19.31
CA GLY A 123 3.23 -2.93 -20.21
C GLY A 123 2.69 -4.20 -19.57
N GLU A 124 2.99 -4.46 -18.30
CA GLU A 124 2.50 -5.63 -17.55
C GLU A 124 1.43 -5.21 -16.54
N THR A 125 0.41 -6.05 -16.37
CA THR A 125 -0.69 -5.80 -15.43
C THR A 125 -0.33 -6.30 -14.04
N TYR A 126 -0.48 -5.44 -13.04
CA TYR A 126 -0.26 -5.75 -11.65
C TYR A 126 -1.47 -5.37 -10.81
N ARG A 127 -1.47 -5.85 -9.57
CA ARG A 127 -2.44 -5.45 -8.56
C ARG A 127 -1.79 -5.32 -7.19
N LEU A 128 -2.26 -4.36 -6.40
CA LEU A 128 -1.90 -4.19 -4.99
C LEU A 128 -3.19 -4.12 -4.17
N ALA A 129 -3.25 -4.85 -3.06
CA ALA A 129 -4.32 -4.71 -2.08
C ALA A 129 -4.28 -3.30 -1.49
N ALA A 130 -5.42 -2.62 -1.53
CA ALA A 130 -5.66 -1.35 -0.88
C ALA A 130 -6.25 -1.59 0.51
N LEU A 131 -5.58 -1.07 1.52
CA LEU A 131 -5.95 -1.24 2.92
C LEU A 131 -6.51 0.06 3.49
N LEU A 132 -7.32 -0.07 4.53
CA LEU A 132 -7.72 1.05 5.38
C LEU A 132 -7.24 0.80 6.80
N SER A 133 -6.54 1.81 7.31
CA SER A 133 -6.29 2.02 8.74
C SER A 133 -7.15 3.20 9.23
N GLU A 134 -6.86 3.72 10.42
CA GLU A 134 -7.49 4.96 10.90
C GLU A 134 -6.87 6.14 10.14
N GLY A 135 -7.58 6.67 9.13
CA GLY A 135 -7.08 7.75 8.28
C GLY A 135 -8.03 8.16 7.15
N GLU A 136 -7.60 9.14 6.36
CA GLU A 136 -8.40 9.79 5.29
C GLU A 136 -8.03 9.32 3.86
N GLY A 137 -7.51 8.09 3.71
CA GLY A 137 -7.13 7.55 2.42
C GLY A 137 -6.80 6.06 2.44
N LEU A 138 -6.51 5.51 1.26
CA LEU A 138 -6.04 4.14 1.10
C LEU A 138 -4.57 4.06 1.50
N PHE A 139 -4.25 3.05 2.30
CA PHE A 139 -2.90 2.66 2.67
C PHE A 139 -2.45 1.48 1.80
N VAL A 140 -1.32 1.64 1.10
CA VAL A 140 -0.79 0.64 0.17
C VAL A 140 0.65 0.29 0.53
N PRO A 141 0.86 -0.62 1.50
CA PRO A 141 2.19 -1.13 1.81
C PRO A 141 2.59 -2.15 0.76
N PHE A 142 3.79 -2.04 0.19
CA PHE A 142 4.26 -2.95 -0.85
C PHE A 142 5.75 -3.30 -0.69
N ARG A 143 6.13 -4.44 -1.25
CA ARG A 143 7.53 -4.81 -1.55
C ARG A 143 7.66 -4.99 -3.05
N ASP A 144 8.87 -4.79 -3.54
CA ASP A 144 9.22 -5.02 -4.93
C ASP A 144 10.64 -5.58 -5.03
N GLU A 145 11.16 -5.83 -6.23
CA GLU A 145 12.49 -6.43 -6.35
C GLU A 145 13.63 -5.56 -5.80
N THR A 146 13.43 -4.22 -5.75
CA THR A 146 14.39 -3.29 -5.15
C THR A 146 14.51 -3.45 -3.63
N SER A 147 13.53 -4.07 -2.96
CA SER A 147 13.55 -4.32 -1.50
C SER A 147 14.60 -5.35 -1.09
N ARG A 148 15.36 -5.92 -2.02
CA ARG A 148 16.47 -6.82 -1.70
C ARG A 148 17.70 -6.05 -1.22
N ASP A 149 18.02 -4.94 -1.87
CA ASP A 149 19.30 -4.24 -1.68
C ASP A 149 19.31 -2.74 -2.05
N GLU A 150 18.32 -2.24 -2.80
CA GLU A 150 18.25 -0.83 -3.21
C GLU A 150 17.29 0.00 -2.31
N THR A 151 16.22 -0.60 -1.78
CA THR A 151 15.22 0.05 -0.90
C THR A 151 15.07 -0.67 0.44
N TYR A 152 14.29 -0.10 1.38
CA TYR A 152 14.12 -0.69 2.71
C TYR A 152 13.60 -2.15 2.64
N PRO A 153 14.26 -3.14 3.28
CA PRO A 153 13.92 -4.54 3.07
C PRO A 153 12.51 -4.97 3.46
N ALA A 154 11.94 -4.32 4.48
CA ALA A 154 10.59 -4.59 4.93
C ALA A 154 9.50 -4.01 4.00
N GLY A 155 9.88 -3.17 3.04
CA GLY A 155 8.98 -2.56 2.06
C GLY A 155 8.82 -1.06 2.20
N ARG A 156 7.94 -0.51 1.36
CA ARG A 156 7.65 0.92 1.24
C ARG A 156 6.15 1.13 1.19
N TYR A 157 5.72 2.35 1.48
CA TYR A 157 4.32 2.71 1.56
C TYR A 157 3.94 3.75 0.51
N LEU A 158 2.67 3.72 0.12
CA LEU A 158 1.96 4.79 -0.55
C LEU A 158 0.67 5.07 0.23
N ASP A 159 0.40 6.35 0.46
CA ASP A 159 -0.88 6.82 0.97
C ASP A 159 -1.60 7.56 -0.14
N LEU A 160 -2.81 7.10 -0.46
CA LEU A 160 -3.60 7.62 -1.55
C LEU A 160 -4.87 8.27 -0.99
N PRO A 161 -5.01 9.60 -1.08
CA PRO A 161 -6.27 10.26 -0.72
C PRO A 161 -7.45 9.63 -1.46
N PHE A 162 -8.60 9.53 -0.80
CA PHE A 162 -9.78 8.93 -1.42
C PHE A 162 -10.14 9.62 -2.74
N SER A 163 -10.24 8.81 -3.80
CA SER A 163 -10.69 9.29 -5.10
C SER A 163 -12.20 9.10 -5.22
N PRO A 164 -12.97 10.16 -5.58
CA PRO A 164 -14.42 10.04 -5.78
C PRO A 164 -14.78 9.19 -7.02
N THR A 165 -13.81 8.95 -7.91
CA THR A 165 -14.03 8.18 -9.14
C THR A 165 -13.69 6.70 -9.01
N GLY A 166 -13.00 6.31 -7.93
CA GLY A 166 -12.38 4.99 -7.80
C GLY A 166 -11.11 4.80 -8.65
N VAL A 167 -10.72 5.81 -9.44
CA VAL A 167 -9.44 5.84 -10.17
C VAL A 167 -8.44 6.66 -9.38
N TYR A 168 -7.28 6.08 -9.13
CA TYR A 168 -6.20 6.64 -8.33
C TYR A 168 -4.98 6.92 -9.22
N ASP A 169 -4.27 7.99 -8.88
CA ASP A 169 -2.94 8.27 -9.42
C ASP A 169 -1.91 7.52 -8.57
N LEU A 170 -1.54 6.31 -9.00
CA LEU A 170 -0.59 5.47 -8.30
C LEU A 170 0.83 5.93 -8.65
N ASP A 171 1.34 6.85 -7.83
CA ASP A 171 2.64 7.50 -8.04
C ASP A 171 3.74 6.89 -7.19
N PHE A 172 4.50 5.93 -7.74
CA PHE A 172 5.61 5.33 -7.02
C PHE A 172 6.78 6.30 -6.79
N ASN A 173 6.83 7.47 -7.44
CA ASN A 173 7.83 8.51 -7.10
C ASN A 173 7.64 9.10 -5.71
N ARG A 174 6.46 8.89 -5.12
CA ARG A 174 6.08 9.27 -3.76
C ARG A 174 6.15 8.12 -2.77
N ALA A 175 6.54 6.92 -3.21
CA ALA A 175 6.74 5.78 -2.31
C ALA A 175 7.82 6.11 -1.29
N TYR A 176 7.52 5.88 -0.02
CA TYR A 176 8.37 6.29 1.10
C TYR A 176 8.71 5.12 2.03
N HIS A 177 9.85 5.25 2.72
CA HIS A 177 10.25 4.33 3.77
C HIS A 177 9.41 4.57 5.03
N PRO A 178 8.89 3.50 5.65
CA PRO A 178 8.06 3.62 6.84
C PRO A 178 8.86 4.13 8.04
N THR A 179 8.21 4.70 9.05
CA THR A 179 8.90 5.37 10.17
C THR A 179 9.87 4.48 10.94
N CYS A 180 9.58 3.19 11.04
CA CYS A 180 10.46 2.15 11.59
C CYS A 180 11.80 1.97 10.87
N TYR A 181 11.95 2.49 9.64
CA TYR A 181 13.25 2.58 8.99
C TYR A 181 14.18 3.55 9.73
N PHE A 182 13.62 4.61 10.35
CA PHE A 182 14.38 5.65 11.06
C PHE A 182 14.57 5.32 12.54
N ASP A 183 13.54 4.79 13.17
CA ASP A 183 13.53 4.43 14.59
C ASP A 183 12.73 3.14 14.81
N GLU A 184 13.39 2.11 15.32
CA GLU A 184 12.84 0.76 15.52
C GLU A 184 11.71 0.74 16.55
N GLU A 185 11.55 1.78 17.37
CA GLU A 185 10.44 1.93 18.30
C GLU A 185 9.09 2.15 17.59
N PHE A 186 9.07 2.59 16.34
CA PHE A 186 7.83 2.74 15.58
C PHE A 186 7.23 1.41 15.17
N ASP A 187 5.92 1.31 15.37
CA ASP A 187 5.11 0.15 15.01
C ASP A 187 4.56 0.26 13.58
N CYS A 188 5.19 -0.46 12.65
CA CYS A 188 4.93 -0.42 11.22
C CYS A 188 4.32 -1.73 10.70
N PRO A 189 3.19 -1.70 9.97
CA PRO A 189 2.60 -2.89 9.36
C PRO A 189 3.41 -3.41 8.17
N PHE A 190 3.74 -4.71 8.15
CA PHE A 190 4.40 -5.29 6.99
C PHE A 190 3.46 -5.37 5.77
N PRO A 191 3.98 -5.16 4.54
CA PRO A 191 3.22 -5.43 3.33
C PRO A 191 2.70 -6.87 3.29
N PRO A 192 1.39 -7.09 3.03
CA PRO A 192 0.85 -8.44 2.94
C PRO A 192 1.45 -9.19 1.73
N PRO A 193 1.43 -10.53 1.71
CA PRO A 193 2.06 -11.33 0.64
C PRO A 193 1.60 -10.96 -0.77
N GLN A 194 0.34 -10.59 -0.95
CA GLN A 194 -0.21 -10.15 -2.24
C GLN A 194 0.29 -8.78 -2.71
N ASN A 195 0.93 -7.99 -1.85
CA ASN A 195 1.54 -6.69 -2.19
C ASN A 195 3.04 -6.82 -2.47
N ARG A 196 3.44 -7.93 -3.08
CA ARG A 196 4.82 -8.16 -3.55
C ARG A 196 4.83 -8.09 -5.07
N LEU A 197 5.40 -7.01 -5.60
CA LEU A 197 5.56 -6.81 -7.04
C LEU A 197 6.79 -7.60 -7.54
N PRO A 198 6.64 -8.48 -8.55
CA PRO A 198 7.76 -9.24 -9.11
C PRO A 198 8.50 -8.43 -10.20
N THR A 199 8.72 -7.14 -9.94
CA THR A 199 9.41 -6.21 -10.84
C THR A 199 10.10 -5.14 -9.99
N PRO A 200 11.24 -4.56 -10.42
CA PRO A 200 11.88 -3.49 -9.68
C PRO A 200 11.14 -2.15 -9.87
N VAL A 201 10.82 -1.49 -8.75
CA VAL A 201 10.23 -0.14 -8.74
C VAL A 201 11.30 0.88 -8.35
N ARG A 202 12.04 1.40 -9.35
CA ARG A 202 13.12 2.38 -9.17
C ARG A 202 12.61 3.83 -9.17
N ALA A 203 11.60 4.08 -8.34
CA ALA A 203 11.02 5.40 -8.09
C ALA A 203 10.80 5.56 -6.57
N GLY A 204 10.81 6.80 -6.07
CA GLY A 204 10.58 7.08 -4.64
C GLY A 204 11.84 7.02 -3.78
N GLU A 205 11.66 6.78 -2.49
CA GLU A 205 12.76 6.66 -1.52
C GLU A 205 13.58 5.38 -1.75
N ARG A 206 14.88 5.49 -1.51
CA ARG A 206 15.88 4.41 -1.60
C ARG A 206 16.85 4.45 -0.44
N LEU A 207 17.60 3.38 -0.28
CA LEU A 207 18.72 3.34 0.66
C LEU A 207 19.87 4.23 0.17
N PRO A 208 20.70 4.74 1.10
CA PRO A 208 21.98 5.30 0.73
C PRO A 208 22.86 4.26 0.01
N PRO A 209 23.87 4.71 -0.76
CA PRO A 209 24.89 3.83 -1.31
C PRO A 209 25.47 2.88 -0.24
N PRO A 210 25.83 1.64 -0.59
CA PRO A 210 26.32 0.64 0.38
C PRO A 210 27.42 1.15 1.32
N GLU A 211 28.33 1.98 0.81
CA GLU A 211 29.43 2.60 1.54
C GLU A 211 29.00 3.61 2.61
N GLU A 212 27.80 4.18 2.50
CA GLU A 212 27.23 5.16 3.43
C GLU A 212 26.26 4.52 4.43
N ARG A 213 25.88 3.25 4.26
CA ARG A 213 24.93 2.55 5.13
C ARG A 213 25.52 2.32 6.52
N ARG A 214 24.95 3.02 7.52
CA ARG A 214 25.36 2.87 8.93
C ARG A 214 24.45 1.95 9.75
N MET A 215 23.23 1.69 9.27
CA MET A 215 22.28 0.82 9.95
C MET A 215 22.43 -0.63 9.45
N PRO A 216 22.51 -1.63 10.35
CA PRO A 216 22.47 -3.03 9.95
C PRO A 216 21.05 -3.39 9.50
N LEU A 217 20.84 -3.48 8.19
CA LEU A 217 19.54 -3.85 7.59
C LEU A 217 19.26 -5.36 7.63
N THR A 218 20.16 -6.14 8.22
CA THR A 218 20.14 -7.60 8.23
C THR A 218 19.02 -8.14 9.14
N GLY A 219 18.08 -8.94 8.59
CA GLY A 219 17.05 -9.65 9.37
C GLY A 219 15.68 -8.99 9.39
N LEU A 220 15.55 -7.74 8.93
CA LEU A 220 14.27 -7.02 8.80
C LEU A 220 13.37 -7.61 7.68
N ASP A 221 13.96 -8.28 6.70
CA ASP A 221 13.27 -9.05 5.68
C ASP A 221 12.58 -10.31 6.24
N ARG A 222 13.19 -10.95 7.24
CA ARG A 222 12.72 -12.22 7.81
C ARG A 222 11.50 -12.08 8.73
N LEU A 223 11.38 -10.95 9.42
CA LEU A 223 10.26 -10.68 10.33
C LEU A 223 8.90 -10.70 9.60
N GLY A 224 8.83 -10.19 8.38
CA GLY A 224 7.61 -10.23 7.56
C GLY A 224 7.31 -11.60 6.94
N ASP A 225 8.32 -12.44 6.72
CA ASP A 225 8.18 -13.77 6.10
C ASP A 225 7.80 -14.87 7.10
N THR A 226 8.18 -14.75 8.38
CA THR A 226 7.89 -15.76 9.39
C THR A 226 6.50 -15.66 10.03
N VAL A 227 5.84 -14.51 9.93
CA VAL A 227 4.55 -14.26 10.63
C VAL A 227 3.33 -14.57 9.73
N GLY A 228 3.55 -14.89 8.45
CA GLY A 228 2.50 -15.29 7.51
C GLY A 228 2.16 -16.78 7.48
N ALA A 229 2.81 -17.63 8.28
CA ALA A 229 2.45 -19.05 8.35
C ALA A 229 1.30 -19.22 9.35
N PRO A 230 0.14 -19.76 8.96
CA PRO A 230 -0.90 -20.11 9.92
C PRO A 230 -0.30 -21.09 10.93
N ALA A 231 -0.51 -20.82 12.23
CA ALA A 231 -0.21 -21.78 13.27
C ALA A 231 -0.89 -23.11 12.89
N ARG A 232 -0.09 -24.14 12.64
CA ARG A 232 -0.62 -25.48 12.43
C ARG A 232 -1.43 -25.82 13.67
N SER A 233 -2.74 -26.00 13.48
CA SER A 233 -3.62 -26.60 14.49
C SER A 233 -3.07 -28.00 14.78
N GLY A 234 -2.27 -28.09 15.84
CA GLY A 234 -1.80 -29.34 16.40
C GLY A 234 -3.01 -30.09 16.96
N ASP A 235 -3.28 -31.21 16.33
CA ASP A 235 -4.34 -32.17 16.61
C ASP A 235 -4.33 -32.60 18.09
N ALA A 236 -5.52 -32.66 18.67
CA ALA A 236 -5.74 -33.14 20.01
C ALA A 236 -5.63 -34.68 20.00
N GLY A 237 -4.56 -35.21 20.58
CA GLY A 237 -4.37 -36.65 20.76
C GLY A 237 -3.70 -36.98 22.09
N THR A 238 -4.51 -37.20 23.13
CA THR A 238 -4.18 -38.05 24.29
C THR A 238 -4.81 -39.43 23.98
N PRO A 239 -4.33 -40.62 24.45
CA PRO A 239 -3.61 -40.85 25.72
C PRO A 239 -2.53 -41.97 25.74
N ALA A 240 -1.77 -42.06 26.85
CA ALA A 240 -1.60 -43.27 27.71
C ALA A 240 -0.32 -43.24 28.58
N GLU A 241 -0.52 -43.14 29.89
CA GLU A 241 0.03 -43.95 31.00
C GLU A 241 1.34 -44.77 30.78
N GLU A 242 2.40 -44.48 31.55
CA GLU A 242 3.14 -45.51 32.32
C GLU A 242 4.02 -44.87 33.42
N ALA A 243 4.06 -45.50 34.59
CA ALA A 243 4.61 -45.01 35.85
C ALA A 243 6.03 -45.52 36.13
N ALA A 244 6.85 -44.73 36.88
CA ALA A 244 7.93 -45.25 37.73
C ALA A 244 8.33 -44.24 38.83
N ARG A 245 8.63 -44.78 40.03
CA ARG A 245 8.75 -44.16 41.37
C ARG A 245 10.09 -43.43 41.62
N PRO A 246 10.21 -42.59 42.68
CA PRO A 246 11.49 -42.15 43.22
C PRO A 246 12.03 -43.10 44.32
N GLU A 247 13.35 -43.30 44.38
CA GLU A 247 14.06 -43.96 45.49
C GLU A 247 14.42 -42.94 46.58
N GLU A 248 14.07 -43.27 47.84
CA GLU A 248 14.58 -42.65 49.06
C GLU A 248 16.01 -43.12 49.36
N THR A 249 16.83 -42.26 49.98
CA THR A 249 18.04 -42.67 50.70
C THR A 249 18.07 -41.97 52.07
N PRO A 250 18.34 -42.68 53.20
CA PRO A 250 18.12 -42.15 54.54
C PRO A 250 19.36 -41.49 55.15
N LEU A 251 19.10 -40.55 56.07
CA LEU A 251 20.04 -39.90 56.98
C LEU A 251 20.47 -40.83 58.12
N PRO A 252 21.69 -40.69 58.69
CA PRO A 252 22.01 -41.26 59.99
C PRO A 252 21.96 -40.21 61.12
N GLU A 253 21.43 -40.64 62.26
CA GLU A 253 21.41 -39.95 63.55
C GLU A 253 22.76 -40.11 64.29
N ALA A 254 23.12 -39.11 65.11
CA ALA A 254 23.87 -39.33 66.34
C ALA A 254 23.63 -38.17 67.33
N GLU A 255 23.29 -38.55 68.56
CA GLU A 255 22.93 -37.74 69.72
C GLU A 255 24.14 -37.06 70.41
N ALA A 256 23.90 -36.00 71.20
CA ALA A 256 24.13 -35.94 72.66
C ALA A 256 24.35 -34.50 73.20
N SER A 257 23.48 -34.13 74.17
CA SER A 257 23.72 -33.39 75.44
C SER A 257 24.48 -32.04 75.40
N LEU A 258 24.05 -30.95 76.05
CA LEU A 258 23.88 -30.75 77.50
C LEU A 258 23.43 -29.29 77.76
N GLU A 259 22.73 -29.08 78.88
CA GLU A 259 22.38 -27.78 79.47
C GLU A 259 23.60 -26.97 79.94
N LEU A 260 23.51 -25.65 79.78
CA LEU A 260 23.77 -24.60 80.80
C LEU A 260 23.32 -23.23 80.28
#